data_AF-A0A2V2WLB9-F1
#
_entry.id   AF-A0A2V2WLB9-F1
#
_cell.length_a   1.000
_cell.length_b   1.000
_cell.length_c   1.000
_cell.angle_alpha   90.00
_cell.angle_beta   90.00
_cell.angle_gamma   90.00
#
_symmetry.space_group_name_H-M   'P 1'
#
loop_
_entity.id
_entity.type
_entity.pdbx_description
1 polymer ?
#
loop_
_entity_poly.entity_id
_entity_poly.type
_entity_poly.pdbx_seq_one_letter_code
_entity_poly.pdbx_strand_id
1 'polypeptide(L)'
;MDNIYSASALMHADDLTLVASGADIHACAAAMQPALSLITKWAAEHSPKINVGKSESALFYISLHTRSEEDMVDLLPGNGNLRIQSRPVRLLDTTVEQLLNFRTHASNAAKQTMLRRYQLKLVAQAGASHHTMRYFSIGYVHSVPLYCGDAIVPCLAPTYLHNMEVRYRDSCKTFFA
;
A
#
# COMPACT_ATOMS: atom_id res chain seq x y z
N MET A 1 -18.15 -18.68 -4.36
CA MET A 1 -16.83 -18.04 -4.15
C MET A 1 -16.86 -16.64 -4.78
N ASP A 2 -18.02 -15.99 -4.84
CA ASP A 2 -18.34 -15.12 -6.00
C ASP A 2 -18.24 -13.62 -5.68
N ASN A 3 -17.58 -13.28 -4.56
CA ASN A 3 -17.54 -11.92 -4.03
C ASN A 3 -16.12 -11.39 -3.74
N ILE A 4 -15.08 -12.16 -4.09
CA ILE A 4 -13.68 -11.74 -4.00
C ILE A 4 -13.24 -11.28 -5.39
N TYR A 5 -12.75 -10.05 -5.48
CA TYR A 5 -12.29 -9.48 -6.75
C TYR A 5 -10.81 -9.73 -6.98
N SER A 6 -9.97 -9.65 -5.94
CA SER A 6 -8.55 -9.99 -6.02
C SER A 6 -7.93 -10.22 -4.66
N ALA A 7 -6.76 -10.87 -4.64
CA ALA A 7 -5.90 -10.97 -3.48
C ALA A 7 -4.43 -10.85 -3.93
N SER A 8 -3.59 -10.25 -3.08
CA SER A 8 -2.16 -10.10 -3.33
C SER A 8 -1.37 -10.18 -2.03
N ALA A 9 -0.08 -10.48 -2.17
CA ALA A 9 0.88 -10.49 -1.09
C ALA A 9 2.11 -9.69 -1.51
N LEU A 10 2.59 -8.81 -0.63
CA LEU A 10 3.84 -8.07 -0.81
C LEU A 10 4.74 -8.35 0.38
N MET A 11 5.99 -8.72 0.10
CA MET A 11 7.01 -8.94 1.12
C MET A 11 8.08 -7.85 1.02
N HIS A 12 8.41 -7.21 2.14
CA HIS A 12 9.50 -6.25 2.26
C HIS A 12 10.33 -6.57 3.51
N ALA A 13 11.56 -7.06 3.32
CA ALA A 13 12.37 -7.59 4.42
C ALA A 13 11.58 -8.65 5.23
N ASP A 14 11.36 -8.43 6.53
CA ASP A 14 10.55 -9.28 7.42
C ASP A 14 9.06 -8.93 7.44
N ASP A 15 8.65 -7.81 6.85
CA ASP A 15 7.25 -7.41 6.76
C ASP A 15 6.53 -8.10 5.60
N LEU A 16 5.42 -8.78 5.91
CA LEU A 16 4.52 -9.37 4.93
C LEU A 16 3.17 -8.66 4.98
N THR A 17 2.77 -8.10 3.85
CA THR A 17 1.46 -7.45 3.66
C THR A 17 0.57 -8.34 2.82
N LEU A 18 -0.61 -8.67 3.34
CA LEU A 18 -1.66 -9.35 2.58
C LEU A 18 -2.79 -8.37 2.31
N VAL A 19 -3.24 -8.31 1.06
CA VAL A 19 -4.35 -7.44 0.67
C VAL A 19 -5.37 -8.29 -0.10
N ALA A 20 -6.64 -8.14 0.25
CA ALA A 20 -7.75 -8.71 -0.50
C ALA A 20 -8.76 -7.61 -0.81
N SER A 21 -9.42 -7.74 -1.96
CA SER A 21 -10.54 -6.91 -2.36
C SER A 21 -11.76 -7.78 -2.63
N GLY A 22 -12.92 -7.29 -2.24
CA GLY A 22 -14.19 -8.00 -2.36
C GLY A 22 -15.37 -7.07 -2.12
N ALA A 23 -16.58 -7.60 -2.22
CA ALA A 23 -17.80 -6.80 -2.09
C ALA A 23 -18.04 -6.29 -0.65
N ASP A 24 -17.56 -7.03 0.35
CA ASP A 24 -17.72 -6.74 1.77
C ASP A 24 -16.55 -7.31 2.61
N ILE A 25 -16.54 -7.00 3.90
CA ILE A 25 -15.49 -7.44 4.83
C ILE A 25 -15.44 -8.97 4.97
N HIS A 26 -16.57 -9.66 4.90
CA HIS A 26 -16.63 -11.12 5.03
C HIS A 26 -16.01 -11.81 3.81
N ALA A 27 -16.24 -11.27 2.61
CA ALA A 27 -15.59 -11.73 1.40
C ALA A 27 -14.06 -11.57 1.47
N CYS A 28 -13.58 -10.40 1.91
CA CYS A 28 -12.15 -10.17 2.11
C CYS A 28 -11.56 -11.11 3.17
N ALA A 29 -12.23 -11.28 4.32
CA ALA A 29 -11.79 -12.16 5.38
C ALA A 29 -11.75 -13.63 4.94
N ALA A 30 -12.76 -14.07 4.18
CA ALA A 30 -12.79 -15.41 3.59
C ALA A 30 -11.64 -15.66 2.61
N ALA A 31 -11.16 -14.63 1.90
CA ALA A 31 -9.97 -14.71 1.06
C ALA A 31 -8.66 -14.76 1.88
N MET A 32 -8.59 -13.95 2.95
CA MET A 32 -7.38 -13.78 3.76
C MET A 32 -7.12 -14.95 4.71
N GLN A 33 -8.15 -15.55 5.29
CA GLN A 33 -7.99 -16.60 6.31
C GLN A 33 -7.24 -17.84 5.81
N PRO A 34 -7.48 -18.36 4.58
CA PRO A 34 -6.67 -19.44 4.01
C PRO A 34 -5.20 -19.04 3.80
N ALA A 35 -4.94 -17.81 3.34
CA ALA A 35 -3.58 -17.32 3.15
C ALA A 35 -2.83 -17.22 4.48
N LEU A 36 -3.46 -16.68 5.52
CA LEU A 36 -2.90 -16.63 6.88
C LEU A 36 -2.61 -18.01 7.44
N SER A 37 -3.50 -18.97 7.21
CA SER A 37 -3.32 -20.36 7.66
C SER A 37 -2.11 -21.00 6.98
N LEU A 38 -1.94 -20.77 5.67
CA LEU A 38 -0.78 -21.24 4.90
C LEU A 38 0.53 -20.63 5.41
N ILE A 39 0.55 -19.30 5.60
CA ILE A 39 1.74 -18.58 6.09
C ILE A 39 2.11 -19.02 7.50
N THR A 40 1.11 -19.20 8.37
CA THR A 40 1.32 -19.70 9.73
C THR A 40 1.93 -21.09 9.72
N LYS A 41 1.38 -21.99 8.89
CA LYS A 41 1.91 -23.35 8.75
C LYS A 41 3.36 -23.32 8.24
N TRP A 42 3.62 -22.56 7.18
CA TRP A 42 4.95 -22.40 6.64
C TRP A 42 5.94 -21.85 7.69
N ALA A 43 5.52 -20.84 8.46
CA ALA A 43 6.34 -20.26 9.51
C ALA A 43 6.65 -21.26 10.64
N ALA A 44 5.68 -22.10 11.03
CA ALA A 44 5.90 -23.16 12.00
C ALA A 44 6.91 -24.21 11.51
N GLU A 45 6.90 -24.53 10.21
CA GLU A 45 7.82 -25.48 9.59
C GLU A 45 9.24 -24.93 9.42
N HIS A 46 9.38 -23.63 9.15
CA HIS A 46 10.65 -23.00 8.77
C HIS A 46 11.31 -22.20 9.91
N SER A 47 10.70 -22.19 11.10
CA SER A 47 11.14 -21.49 12.31
C SER A 47 11.01 -19.95 12.40
N PRO A 48 10.51 -19.14 11.42
CA PRO A 48 10.21 -17.75 11.70
C PRO A 48 8.99 -17.64 12.63
N LYS A 49 9.07 -16.71 13.59
CA LYS A 49 7.96 -16.43 14.51
C LYS A 49 7.13 -15.26 13.99
N ILE A 50 5.84 -15.50 13.74
CA ILE A 50 4.89 -14.44 13.41
C ILE A 50 4.63 -13.62 14.68
N ASN A 51 4.92 -12.32 14.64
CA ASN A 51 4.66 -11.41 15.76
C ASN A 51 3.27 -10.78 15.64
N VAL A 52 2.26 -11.51 16.12
CA VAL A 52 0.85 -11.04 16.09
C VAL A 52 0.67 -9.69 16.80
N GLY A 53 1.44 -9.41 17.87
CA GLY A 53 1.37 -8.14 18.60
C GLY A 53 1.88 -6.92 17.83
N LYS A 54 2.67 -7.13 16.78
CA LYS A 54 3.09 -6.09 15.82
C LYS A 54 2.34 -6.15 14.50
N SER A 55 1.54 -7.19 14.27
CA SER A 55 0.73 -7.31 13.06
C SER A 55 -0.49 -6.40 13.15
N GLU A 56 -0.84 -5.78 12.03
CA GLU A 56 -2.02 -4.95 11.92
C GLU A 56 -2.99 -5.55 10.90
N SER A 57 -4.29 -5.41 11.15
CA SER A 57 -5.33 -5.65 10.15
C SER A 57 -6.22 -4.42 10.04
N ALA A 58 -6.56 -4.06 8.81
CA ALA A 58 -7.45 -2.95 8.55
C ALA A 58 -8.34 -3.18 7.33
N LEU A 59 -9.52 -2.57 7.39
CA LEU A 59 -10.45 -2.51 6.29
C LEU A 59 -10.41 -1.12 5.67
N PHE A 60 -10.21 -1.10 4.37
CA PHE A 60 -10.27 0.12 3.56
C PHE A 60 -11.49 0.11 2.67
N TYR A 61 -12.11 1.28 2.51
CA TYR A 61 -13.24 1.46 1.61
C TYR A 61 -12.82 2.23 0.37
N ILE A 62 -13.43 1.83 -0.73
CA ILE A 62 -13.28 2.48 -2.02
C ILE A 62 -14.26 3.66 -2.16
N SER A 63 -15.38 3.63 -1.42
CA SER A 63 -16.41 4.67 -1.35
C SER A 63 -17.01 4.72 0.06
N LEU A 64 -17.48 5.90 0.49
CA LEU A 64 -18.22 6.02 1.76
C LEU A 64 -19.57 5.27 1.73
N HIS A 65 -20.13 5.04 0.54
CA HIS A 65 -21.41 4.34 0.38
C HIS A 65 -21.31 2.83 0.67
N THR A 66 -20.10 2.27 0.66
CA THR A 66 -19.85 0.85 0.95
C THR A 66 -19.39 0.66 2.41
N ARG A 67 -19.44 1.71 3.23
CA ARG A 67 -19.05 1.65 4.64
C ARG A 67 -20.21 1.10 5.47
N SER A 68 -20.04 -0.12 5.97
CA SER A 68 -20.84 -0.68 7.07
C SER A 68 -20.06 -0.49 8.36
N GLU A 69 -20.64 0.18 9.36
CA GLU A 69 -19.97 0.45 10.65
C GLU A 69 -20.02 -0.73 11.63
N GLU A 70 -20.91 -1.70 11.40
CA GLU A 70 -21.15 -2.80 12.34
C GLU A 70 -20.36 -4.08 12.04
N ASP A 71 -19.84 -4.23 10.81
CA ASP A 71 -19.21 -5.50 10.42
C ASP A 71 -17.74 -5.55 10.85
N MET A 72 -17.51 -6.22 11.98
CA MET A 72 -16.17 -6.54 12.47
C MET A 72 -15.92 -8.04 12.27
N VAL A 73 -14.76 -8.39 11.73
CA VAL A 73 -14.36 -9.78 11.50
C VAL A 73 -12.98 -10.00 12.08
N ASP A 74 -12.81 -11.12 12.79
CA ASP A 74 -11.53 -11.53 13.33
C ASP A 74 -10.80 -12.44 12.34
N LEU A 75 -9.50 -12.19 12.17
CA LEU A 75 -8.59 -13.07 11.46
C LEU A 75 -7.72 -13.82 12.46
N LEU A 76 -7.44 -15.08 12.19
CA LEU A 76 -6.71 -15.96 13.11
C LEU A 76 -5.36 -16.37 12.52
N PRO A 77 -4.28 -15.59 12.69
CA PRO A 77 -2.92 -16.01 12.37
C PRO A 77 -2.39 -16.96 13.46
N GLY A 78 -2.41 -18.27 13.18
CA GLY A 78 -2.04 -19.30 14.16
C GLY A 78 -2.92 -19.24 15.41
N ASN A 79 -2.30 -19.08 16.58
CA ASN A 79 -3.00 -18.99 17.86
C ASN A 79 -3.36 -17.54 18.25
N GLY A 80 -3.14 -16.57 17.35
CA GLY A 80 -3.44 -15.16 17.56
C GLY A 80 -4.82 -14.74 17.05
N ASN A 81 -5.20 -13.50 17.34
CA ASN A 81 -6.40 -12.86 16.82
C ASN A 81 -6.03 -11.45 16.31
N LEU A 82 -6.40 -11.17 15.08
CA LEU A 82 -6.29 -9.86 14.43
C LEU A 82 -7.68 -9.39 14.03
N ARG A 83 -8.27 -8.53 14.84
CA ARG A 83 -9.57 -7.93 14.58
C ARG A 83 -9.48 -6.90 13.46
N ILE A 84 -10.12 -7.17 12.33
CA ILE A 84 -10.20 -6.21 11.22
C ILE A 84 -11.02 -5.00 11.69
N GLN A 85 -10.41 -3.82 11.58
CA GLN A 85 -11.05 -2.56 11.91
C GLN A 85 -10.87 -1.57 10.79
N SER A 86 -11.85 -0.72 10.58
CA SER A 86 -11.72 0.33 9.58
C SER A 86 -11.03 1.55 10.18
N ARG A 87 -9.74 1.70 9.89
CA ARG A 87 -8.87 2.75 10.43
C ARG A 87 -7.71 3.03 9.46
N PRO A 88 -7.08 4.21 9.52
CA PRO A 88 -5.82 4.43 8.83
C PRO A 88 -4.72 3.51 9.38
N VAL A 89 -3.84 3.02 8.51
CA VAL A 89 -2.69 2.17 8.87
C VAL A 89 -1.41 2.73 8.26
N ARG A 90 -0.29 2.54 8.96
CA ARG A 90 1.03 2.82 8.40
C ARG A 90 1.57 1.57 7.70
N LEU A 91 1.78 1.67 6.40
CA LEU A 91 2.41 0.66 5.56
C LEU A 91 3.69 1.25 4.98
N LEU A 92 4.86 0.64 5.23
CA LEU A 92 6.16 1.10 4.73
C LEU A 92 6.36 2.63 4.84
N ASP A 93 6.16 3.16 6.05
CA ASP A 93 6.22 4.60 6.40
C ASP A 93 5.15 5.51 5.76
N THR A 94 4.17 4.94 5.05
CA THR A 94 3.05 5.68 4.47
C THR A 94 1.75 5.40 5.22
N THR A 95 1.07 6.46 5.62
CA THR A 95 -0.31 6.34 6.09
C THR A 95 -1.26 6.10 4.92
N VAL A 96 -1.91 4.94 4.94
CA VAL A 96 -3.03 4.61 4.06
C VAL A 96 -4.32 4.99 4.79
N GLU A 97 -5.09 5.88 4.20
CA GLU A 97 -6.37 6.32 4.77
C GLU A 97 -7.43 5.23 4.67
N GLN A 98 -8.34 5.21 5.64
CA GLN A 98 -9.52 4.33 5.66
C GLN A 98 -10.33 4.39 4.35
N LEU A 99 -10.43 5.57 3.74
CA LEU A 99 -10.97 5.76 2.39
C LEU A 99 -9.80 5.81 1.41
N LEU A 100 -9.74 4.87 0.45
CA LEU A 100 -8.68 4.75 -0.56
C LEU A 100 -8.77 5.85 -1.64
N ASN A 101 -8.69 7.10 -1.21
CA ASN A 101 -8.66 8.28 -2.08
C ASN A 101 -7.23 8.74 -2.43
N PHE A 102 -6.21 8.16 -1.77
CA PHE A 102 -4.78 8.42 -1.93
C PHE A 102 -4.34 9.89 -1.76
N ARG A 103 -5.15 10.76 -1.16
CA ARG A 103 -4.81 12.19 -1.00
C ARG A 103 -3.59 12.40 -0.10
N THR A 104 -3.58 11.83 1.10
CA THR A 104 -2.43 12.00 2.01
C THR A 104 -1.18 11.36 1.43
N HIS A 105 -1.27 10.16 0.86
CA HIS A 105 -0.13 9.53 0.20
C HIS A 105 0.39 10.35 -0.97
N ALA A 106 -0.48 10.81 -1.89
CA ALA A 106 -0.07 11.65 -3.01
C ALA A 106 0.59 12.96 -2.55
N SER A 107 0.04 13.61 -1.51
CA SER A 107 0.61 14.83 -0.92
C SER A 107 2.00 14.58 -0.31
N ASN A 108 2.18 13.48 0.42
CA ASN A 108 3.47 13.11 0.99
C ASN A 108 4.48 12.74 -0.11
N ALA A 109 4.05 11.97 -1.10
CA ALA A 109 4.85 11.65 -2.28
C ALA A 109 5.26 12.91 -3.03
N ALA A 110 4.39 13.92 -3.15
CA ALA A 110 4.71 15.21 -3.75
C ALA A 110 5.85 15.93 -3.00
N LYS A 111 5.74 16.01 -1.66
CA LYS A 111 6.76 16.64 -0.81
C LYS A 111 8.11 15.95 -0.92
N GLN A 112 8.12 14.62 -0.87
CA GLN A 112 9.32 13.81 -1.03
C GLN A 112 9.93 13.96 -2.43
N THR A 113 9.09 13.93 -3.47
CA THR A 113 9.50 14.17 -4.86
C THR A 113 10.15 15.54 -5.00
N MET A 114 9.62 16.58 -4.36
CA MET A 114 10.18 17.94 -4.38
C MET A 114 11.58 17.98 -3.77
N LEU A 115 11.76 17.39 -2.58
CA LEU A 115 13.07 17.31 -1.92
C LEU A 115 14.10 16.60 -2.82
N ARG A 116 13.72 15.47 -3.42
CA ARG A 116 14.58 14.70 -4.32
C ARG A 116 14.91 15.46 -5.60
N ARG A 117 13.99 16.27 -6.13
CA ARG A 117 14.26 17.16 -7.28
C ARG A 117 15.26 18.27 -6.92
N TYR A 118 15.18 18.83 -5.72
CA TYR A 118 16.17 19.82 -5.27
C TYR A 118 17.58 19.21 -5.19
N GLN A 119 17.69 18.00 -4.63
CA GLN A 119 18.96 17.26 -4.62
C GLN A 119 19.44 16.95 -6.05
N LEU A 120 18.53 16.54 -6.94
CA LEU A 120 18.86 16.28 -8.34
C LEU A 120 19.38 17.54 -9.06
N LYS A 121 18.85 18.72 -8.73
CA LYS A 121 19.37 20.00 -9.23
C LYS A 121 20.83 20.24 -8.82
N LEU A 122 21.20 19.92 -7.57
CA LEU A 122 22.58 20.03 -7.10
C LEU A 122 23.51 19.07 -7.87
N VAL A 123 23.05 17.85 -8.14
CA VAL A 123 23.79 16.86 -8.95
C VAL A 123 23.99 17.37 -10.39
N ALA A 124 22.97 18.00 -10.98
CA ALA A 124 23.09 18.63 -12.30
C ALA A 124 24.14 19.74 -12.30
N GLN A 125 24.12 20.60 -11.27
CA GLN A 125 25.07 21.72 -11.12
C GLN A 125 26.51 21.24 -10.93
N ALA A 126 26.72 20.06 -10.37
CA ALA A 126 28.02 19.41 -10.25
C ALA A 126 28.54 18.79 -11.58
N GLY A 127 27.82 18.96 -12.69
CA GLY A 127 28.27 18.54 -14.03
C GLY A 127 27.88 17.12 -14.44
N ALA A 128 26.87 16.53 -13.80
CA ALA A 128 26.38 15.21 -14.18
C ALA A 128 25.87 15.18 -15.64
N SER A 129 26.21 14.11 -16.37
CA SER A 129 25.78 13.94 -17.77
C SER A 129 24.26 13.83 -17.89
N HIS A 130 23.71 14.18 -19.06
CA HIS A 130 22.29 14.02 -19.34
C HIS A 130 21.79 12.57 -19.14
N HIS A 131 22.60 11.58 -19.50
CA HIS A 131 22.26 10.17 -19.29
C HIS A 131 22.14 9.83 -17.81
N THR A 132 23.12 10.24 -16.99
CA THR A 132 23.11 10.07 -15.53
C THR A 132 21.90 10.75 -14.91
N MET A 133 21.63 12.00 -15.32
CA MET A 133 20.50 12.78 -14.84
C MET A 133 19.16 12.13 -15.15
N ARG A 134 18.99 11.56 -16.35
CA ARG A 134 17.78 10.82 -16.73
C ARG A 134 17.59 9.57 -15.87
N TYR A 135 18.65 8.80 -15.65
CA TYR A 135 18.59 7.60 -14.82
C TYR A 135 18.22 7.95 -13.37
N PHE A 136 18.86 8.96 -12.79
CA PHE A 136 18.53 9.45 -11.45
C PHE A 136 17.09 9.97 -11.36
N SER A 137 16.61 10.72 -12.35
CA SER A 137 15.21 11.18 -12.36
C SER A 137 14.23 10.00 -12.28
N ILE A 138 14.44 8.97 -13.10
CA ILE A 138 13.57 7.78 -13.13
C ILE A 138 13.67 6.98 -11.83
N GLY A 139 14.89 6.63 -11.40
CA GLY A 139 15.10 5.73 -10.25
C GLY A 139 14.98 6.40 -8.89
N TYR A 140 15.25 7.69 -8.77
CA TYR A 140 15.28 8.41 -7.50
C TYR A 140 14.04 9.28 -7.29
N VAL A 141 13.62 10.03 -8.30
CA VAL A 141 12.49 10.98 -8.18
C VAL A 141 11.17 10.26 -8.45
N HIS A 142 11.06 9.56 -9.58
CA HIS A 142 9.81 8.91 -9.99
C HIS A 142 9.48 7.61 -9.22
N SER A 143 10.43 7.04 -8.49
CA SER A 143 10.18 5.86 -7.65
C SER A 143 9.41 6.17 -6.36
N VAL A 144 9.41 7.42 -5.89
CA VAL A 144 8.71 7.86 -4.67
C VAL A 144 7.22 7.49 -4.65
N PRO A 145 6.41 7.87 -5.65
CA PRO A 145 4.98 7.56 -5.63
C PRO A 145 4.67 6.05 -5.76
N LEU A 146 5.62 5.24 -6.23
CA LEU A 146 5.44 3.81 -6.43
C LEU A 146 5.75 2.98 -5.17
N TYR A 147 6.64 3.47 -4.31
CA TYR A 147 7.16 2.75 -3.14
C TYR A 147 6.07 2.17 -2.20
N CYS A 148 4.92 2.85 -2.07
CA CYS A 148 3.78 2.35 -1.29
C CYS A 148 2.58 1.91 -2.13
N GLY A 149 2.55 2.28 -3.42
CA GLY A 149 1.49 1.85 -4.31
C GLY A 149 1.49 0.34 -4.51
N ASP A 150 2.66 -0.27 -4.61
CA ASP A 150 2.81 -1.67 -5.05
C ASP A 150 2.05 -2.70 -4.20
N ALA A 151 1.84 -2.45 -2.91
CA ALA A 151 1.07 -3.34 -2.04
C ALA A 151 -0.45 -3.29 -2.32
N ILE A 152 -0.96 -2.12 -2.68
CA ILE A 152 -2.40 -1.83 -2.76
C ILE A 152 -2.89 -1.84 -4.21
N VAL A 153 -2.02 -1.43 -5.15
CA VAL A 153 -2.26 -1.36 -6.60
C VAL A 153 -2.90 -2.65 -7.16
N PRO A 154 -2.43 -3.87 -6.84
CA PRO A 154 -3.04 -5.10 -7.35
C PRO A 154 -4.50 -5.31 -6.90
N CYS A 155 -4.92 -4.62 -5.84
CA CYS A 155 -6.24 -4.74 -5.24
C CYS A 155 -7.18 -3.56 -5.55
N LEU A 156 -6.73 -2.61 -6.37
CA LEU A 156 -7.56 -1.50 -6.83
C LEU A 156 -8.27 -1.86 -8.13
N ALA A 157 -9.57 -1.57 -8.19
CA ALA A 157 -10.28 -1.60 -9.47
C ALA A 157 -9.68 -0.54 -10.43
N PRO A 158 -9.75 -0.76 -11.77
CA PRO A 158 -9.09 0.09 -12.77
C PRO A 158 -9.38 1.59 -12.63
N THR A 159 -10.61 1.97 -12.28
CA THR A 159 -11.00 3.36 -12.05
C THR A 159 -10.20 4.02 -10.92
N TYR A 160 -9.87 3.27 -9.87
CA TYR A 160 -9.14 3.78 -8.71
C TYR A 160 -7.63 3.80 -8.93
N LEU A 161 -7.12 2.86 -9.74
CA LEU A 161 -5.77 2.95 -10.30
C LEU A 161 -5.60 4.23 -11.11
N HIS A 162 -6.53 4.51 -12.03
CA HIS A 162 -6.50 5.74 -12.81
C HIS A 162 -6.55 6.99 -11.92
N ASN A 163 -7.42 7.01 -10.91
CA ASN A 163 -7.49 8.13 -9.96
C ASN A 163 -6.18 8.33 -9.18
N MET A 164 -5.52 7.24 -8.76
CA MET A 164 -4.20 7.30 -8.13
C MET A 164 -3.16 7.88 -9.09
N GLU A 165 -3.09 7.36 -10.32
CA GLU A 165 -2.15 7.82 -11.35
C GLU A 165 -2.31 9.30 -11.67
N VAL A 166 -3.56 9.77 -11.83
CA VAL A 166 -3.88 11.18 -12.06
C VAL A 166 -3.38 12.03 -10.89
N ARG A 167 -3.68 11.63 -9.64
CA ARG A 167 -3.22 12.35 -8.45
C ARG A 167 -1.70 12.42 -8.33
N TYR A 168 -0.99 11.34 -8.64
CA TYR A 168 0.47 11.33 -8.63
C TYR A 168 1.05 12.20 -9.74
N ARG A 169 0.45 12.17 -10.93
CA ARG A 169 0.85 13.02 -12.05
C ARG A 169 0.67 14.50 -11.71
N ASP A 170 -0.47 14.87 -11.13
CA ASP A 170 -0.76 16.26 -10.79
C ASP A 170 0.14 16.77 -9.66
N SER A 171 0.40 15.92 -8.67
CA SER A 171 1.38 16.18 -7.61
C SER A 171 2.80 16.43 -8.14
N CYS A 172 3.13 15.86 -9.30
CA CYS A 172 4.40 16.08 -9.98
C CYS A 172 4.42 17.37 -10.84
N LYS A 173 3.25 17.92 -11.22
CA LYS A 173 3.09 19.10 -12.09
C LYS A 173 3.01 20.42 -11.33
N THR A 174 2.44 20.45 -10.13
CA THR A 174 2.10 21.66 -9.37
C THR A 174 3.28 22.51 -8.87
N PHE A 175 4.52 22.20 -9.25
CA PHE A 175 5.72 22.86 -8.69
C PHE A 175 6.71 23.33 -9.77
N PHE A 176 6.24 23.58 -10.99
CA PHE A 176 7.01 24.24 -12.07
C PHE A 176 6.64 25.72 -12.27
N ALA A 177 6.17 26.40 -11.23
CA ALA A 177 6.00 27.86 -11.22
C ALA A 177 7.17 28.51 -10.47
#